data_AF-A2IAD4-F1
#
_entry.id   AF-A2IAD4-F1
#
_cell.length_a   1.000
_cell.length_b   1.000
_cell.length_c   1.000
_cell.angle_alpha   90.00
_cell.angle_beta   90.00
_cell.angle_gamma   90.00
#
_symmetry.space_group_name_H-M   'P 1'
#
loop_
_entity.id
_entity.type
_entity.pdbx_description
1 polymer ?
#
loop_
_entity_poly.entity_id
_entity_poly.type
_entity_poly.pdbx_seq_one_letter_code
_entity_poly.pdbx_strand_id
1 'polypeptide(L)'
;MSKSLVFLLFLCAFVLVNAKRNSDKCKAGATGGTPTEENDTLRLPGFCTGDKGSPQCKQHCQKECGFDFGLCSYGTSADKNTCFCTNNPTTIK
;
A
#
# COMPACT_ATOMS: atom_id res chain seq x y z
N MET A 1 15.80 35.87 -6.07
CA MET A 1 14.70 35.37 -5.21
C MET A 1 14.03 34.18 -5.91
N SER A 2 14.58 32.97 -5.83
CA SER A 2 14.06 31.80 -6.58
C SER A 2 14.30 30.45 -5.86
N LYS A 3 15.30 30.38 -4.97
CA LYS A 3 15.63 29.15 -4.24
C LYS A 3 14.56 28.71 -3.22
N SER A 4 13.79 29.65 -2.63
CA SER A 4 12.73 29.31 -1.65
C SER A 4 11.49 28.65 -2.27
N LEU A 5 11.17 28.95 -3.54
CA LEU A 5 9.95 28.40 -4.16
C LEU A 5 10.13 26.91 -4.51
N VAL A 6 11.33 26.52 -4.94
CA VAL A 6 11.67 25.13 -5.28
C VAL A 6 11.67 24.25 -4.03
N PHE A 7 12.17 24.77 -2.91
CA PHE A 7 12.19 24.04 -1.63
C PHE A 7 10.78 23.76 -1.08
N LEU A 8 9.85 24.70 -1.24
CA LEU A 8 8.45 24.56 -0.84
C LEU A 8 7.70 23.51 -1.69
N LEU A 9 7.96 23.46 -3.00
CA LEU A 9 7.37 22.45 -3.88
C LEU A 9 7.83 21.02 -3.53
N PHE A 10 9.10 20.84 -3.18
CA PHE A 10 9.63 19.54 -2.76
C PHE A 10 9.02 19.04 -1.44
N LEU A 11 8.81 19.94 -0.47
CA LEU A 11 8.17 19.60 0.80
C LEU A 11 6.70 19.19 0.63
N CYS A 12 5.94 19.87 -0.23
CA CYS A 12 4.55 19.49 -0.51
C CYS A 12 4.43 18.10 -1.14
N ALA A 13 5.33 17.74 -2.06
CA ALA A 13 5.33 16.41 -2.66
C ALA A 13 5.60 15.31 -1.63
N PHE A 14 6.55 15.52 -0.71
CA PHE A 14 6.88 14.55 0.34
C PHE A 14 5.75 14.34 1.35
N VAL A 15 5.04 15.40 1.74
CA VAL A 15 3.91 15.31 2.67
C VAL A 15 2.72 14.60 2.02
N LEU A 16 2.45 14.86 0.74
CA LEU A 16 1.35 14.21 0.01
C LEU A 16 1.57 12.70 -0.18
N VAL A 17 2.82 12.26 -0.39
CA VAL A 17 3.14 10.83 -0.54
C VAL A 17 2.96 10.09 0.79
N ASN A 18 3.41 10.66 1.90
CA ASN A 18 3.24 10.05 3.23
C ASN A 18 1.78 10.04 3.70
N ALA A 19 0.99 11.09 3.38
CA ALA A 19 -0.43 11.14 3.70
C ALA A 19 -1.25 10.06 2.97
N LYS A 20 -0.76 9.60 1.80
CA LYS A 20 -1.46 8.62 0.98
C LYS A 20 -1.34 7.19 1.53
N ARG A 21 -0.18 6.80 2.07
CA ARG A 21 0.06 5.48 2.67
C ARG A 21 -0.83 5.21 3.88
N ASN A 22 -1.06 6.23 4.70
CA ASN A 22 -1.85 6.13 5.92
C ASN A 22 -3.30 6.60 5.73
N SER A 23 -3.76 6.81 4.49
CA SER A 23 -5.10 7.29 4.20
C SER A 23 -6.18 6.27 4.59
N ASP A 24 -7.31 6.73 5.12
CA ASP A 24 -8.47 5.89 5.42
C ASP A 24 -8.93 5.10 4.18
N LYS A 25 -8.79 5.67 2.98
CA LYS A 25 -9.10 4.97 1.71
C LYS A 25 -8.18 3.78 1.46
N CYS A 26 -6.91 3.92 1.78
CA CYS A 26 -5.94 2.84 1.66
C CYS A 26 -6.27 1.70 2.65
N LYS A 27 -6.58 2.06 3.91
CA LYS A 27 -6.94 1.09 4.97
C LYS A 27 -8.31 0.44 4.77
N ALA A 28 -9.25 1.12 4.14
CA ALA A 28 -10.61 0.62 3.87
C ALA A 28 -10.64 -0.62 2.97
N GLY A 29 -9.55 -0.93 2.27
CA GLY A 29 -9.44 -2.17 1.50
C GLY A 29 -9.37 -3.43 2.37
N ALA A 30 -8.96 -3.32 3.63
CA ALA A 30 -8.91 -4.46 4.55
C ALA A 30 -10.31 -4.80 5.05
N THR A 31 -10.80 -5.99 4.70
CA THR A 31 -12.13 -6.50 5.10
C THR A 31 -12.04 -7.67 6.09
N GLY A 32 -10.84 -8.25 6.24
CA GLY A 32 -10.59 -9.44 7.05
C GLY A 32 -9.82 -9.18 8.34
N GLY A 33 -9.56 -7.92 8.71
CA GLY A 33 -8.83 -7.57 9.92
C GLY A 33 -8.28 -6.14 9.90
N THR A 34 -7.51 -5.80 10.92
CA THR A 34 -6.87 -4.48 11.01
C THR A 34 -5.69 -4.40 10.03
N PRO A 35 -5.64 -3.38 9.17
CA PRO A 35 -4.50 -3.16 8.31
C PRO A 35 -3.26 -2.77 9.12
N THR A 36 -2.13 -3.40 8.83
CA THR A 36 -0.86 -3.19 9.55
C THR A 36 0.24 -2.83 8.56
N GLU A 37 1.13 -1.93 8.93
CA GLU A 37 2.29 -1.56 8.11
C GLU A 37 3.57 -1.95 8.86
N GLU A 38 4.42 -2.75 8.22
CA GLU A 38 5.70 -3.18 8.77
C GLU A 38 6.76 -3.18 7.66
N ASN A 39 7.95 -2.65 7.91
CA ASN A 39 9.07 -2.64 6.94
C ASN A 39 8.68 -2.13 5.53
N ASP A 40 8.04 -0.94 5.45
CA ASP A 40 7.53 -0.36 4.19
C ASP A 40 6.59 -1.30 3.41
N THR A 41 5.91 -2.20 4.14
CA THR A 41 4.95 -3.14 3.58
C THR A 41 3.63 -3.03 4.33
N LEU A 42 2.59 -2.57 3.63
CA LEU A 42 1.24 -2.50 4.17
C LEU A 42 0.49 -3.81 3.89
N ARG A 43 -0.06 -4.38 4.95
CA ARG A 43 -0.89 -5.58 4.96
C ARG A 43 -2.36 -5.18 4.99
N LEU A 44 -3.11 -5.62 4.01
CA LEU A 44 -4.56 -5.43 3.86
C LEU A 44 -5.26 -6.79 3.92
N PRO A 45 -5.54 -7.32 5.13
CA PRO A 45 -6.15 -8.63 5.30
C PRO A 45 -7.57 -8.69 4.71
N GLY A 46 -7.90 -9.81 4.09
CA GLY A 46 -9.21 -10.05 3.46
C GLY A 46 -9.45 -9.29 2.14
N PHE A 47 -8.51 -8.45 1.69
CA PHE A 47 -8.63 -7.70 0.43
C PHE A 47 -8.75 -8.64 -0.78
N CYS A 48 -8.01 -9.74 -0.80
CA CYS A 48 -7.92 -10.63 -1.95
C CYS A 48 -8.98 -11.73 -1.87
N THR A 49 -9.96 -11.76 -2.76
CA THR A 49 -11.12 -12.66 -2.70
C THR A 49 -10.89 -14.05 -3.32
N GLY A 50 -9.73 -14.67 -3.08
CA GLY A 50 -9.46 -16.06 -3.50
C GLY A 50 -9.04 -16.27 -4.96
N ASP A 51 -9.24 -15.30 -5.86
CA ASP A 51 -8.70 -15.35 -7.22
C ASP A 51 -7.24 -14.93 -7.26
N LYS A 52 -6.36 -15.83 -7.74
CA LYS A 52 -4.90 -15.63 -7.86
C LYS A 52 -4.58 -14.41 -8.72
N GLY A 53 -3.78 -13.49 -8.17
CA GLY A 53 -3.26 -12.32 -8.85
C GLY A 53 -4.27 -11.20 -9.06
N SER A 54 -5.08 -10.85 -8.05
CA SER A 54 -6.08 -9.81 -8.24
C SER A 54 -5.42 -8.47 -8.59
N PRO A 55 -5.57 -7.95 -9.84
CA PRO A 55 -5.01 -6.66 -10.22
C PRO A 55 -5.58 -5.52 -9.37
N GLN A 56 -6.70 -5.77 -8.67
CA GLN A 56 -7.30 -4.86 -7.70
C GLN A 56 -6.34 -4.55 -6.55
N CYS A 57 -5.56 -5.52 -6.06
CA CYS A 57 -4.59 -5.28 -4.98
C CYS A 57 -3.50 -4.32 -5.47
N LYS A 58 -2.87 -4.62 -6.62
CA LYS A 58 -1.88 -3.73 -7.22
C LYS A 58 -2.44 -2.33 -7.49
N GLN A 59 -3.63 -2.24 -8.08
CA GLN A 59 -4.25 -0.94 -8.37
C GLN A 59 -4.55 -0.15 -7.11
N HIS A 60 -5.04 -0.80 -6.05
CA HIS A 60 -5.31 -0.16 -4.77
C HIS A 60 -4.02 0.33 -4.12
N CYS A 61 -2.98 -0.51 -4.09
CA CYS A 61 -1.66 -0.14 -3.58
C CYS A 61 -1.10 1.11 -4.30
N GLN A 62 -1.20 1.16 -5.63
CA GLN A 62 -0.68 2.29 -6.42
C GLN A 62 -1.56 3.55 -6.32
N LYS A 63 -2.87 3.39 -6.47
CA LYS A 63 -3.81 4.52 -6.59
C LYS A 63 -4.27 5.07 -5.26
N GLU A 64 -4.42 4.24 -4.25
CA GLU A 64 -4.98 4.63 -2.95
C GLU A 64 -3.88 4.71 -1.87
N CYS A 65 -2.90 3.80 -1.91
CA CYS A 65 -1.86 3.72 -0.88
C CYS A 65 -0.52 4.35 -1.26
N GLY A 66 -0.26 4.64 -2.54
CA GLY A 66 1.01 5.21 -2.98
C GLY A 66 2.21 4.27 -2.87
N PHE A 67 1.98 2.96 -2.98
CA PHE A 67 3.00 1.93 -3.12
C PHE A 67 3.13 1.47 -4.58
N ASP A 68 4.34 1.19 -5.03
CA ASP A 68 4.58 0.78 -6.42
C ASP A 68 4.09 -0.64 -6.74
N PHE A 69 4.02 -1.51 -5.74
CA PHE A 69 3.66 -2.92 -5.88
C PHE A 69 2.51 -3.31 -4.95
N GLY A 70 1.73 -4.27 -5.40
CA GLY A 70 0.68 -4.93 -4.62
C GLY A 70 0.60 -6.40 -4.99
N LEU A 71 0.76 -7.27 -4.01
CA LEU A 71 0.76 -8.72 -4.19
C LEU A 71 -0.23 -9.35 -3.22
N CYS A 72 -1.11 -10.18 -3.74
CA CYS A 72 -2.00 -10.96 -2.91
C CYS A 72 -1.28 -12.24 -2.46
N SER A 73 -1.34 -12.54 -1.16
CA SER A 73 -0.91 -13.83 -0.62
C SER A 73 -2.03 -14.85 -0.72
N TYR A 74 -1.68 -16.00 -1.30
CA TYR A 74 -2.57 -17.14 -1.48
C TYR A 74 -1.92 -18.35 -0.82
N GLY A 75 -2.57 -18.90 0.21
CA GLY A 75 -2.05 -20.04 0.95
C GLY A 75 -2.98 -20.45 2.09
N THR A 76 -2.54 -21.42 2.90
CA THR A 76 -3.21 -21.84 4.13
C THR A 76 -2.72 -21.09 5.38
N SER A 77 -1.87 -20.07 5.17
CA SER A 77 -1.26 -19.27 6.23
C SER A 77 -2.26 -18.28 6.85
N ALA A 78 -1.91 -17.72 8.01
CA ALA A 78 -2.66 -16.64 8.66
C ALA A 78 -2.88 -15.41 7.75
N ASP A 79 -2.03 -15.24 6.73
CA ASP A 79 -2.10 -14.17 5.74
C ASP A 79 -2.88 -14.55 4.45
N LYS A 80 -3.70 -15.60 4.51
CA LYS A 80 -4.57 -15.97 3.39
C LYS A 80 -5.45 -14.79 3.02
N ASN A 81 -5.58 -14.51 1.72
CA ASN A 81 -6.43 -13.44 1.19
C ASN A 81 -5.96 -12.03 1.59
N THR A 82 -4.71 -11.87 2.01
CA THR A 82 -4.12 -10.57 2.35
C THR A 82 -3.46 -9.94 1.13
N CYS A 83 -3.75 -8.66 0.88
CA CYS A 83 -3.02 -7.84 -0.09
C CYS A 83 -1.83 -7.16 0.60
N PHE A 84 -0.64 -7.31 0.03
CA PHE A 84 0.61 -6.73 0.50
C PHE A 84 1.02 -5.62 -0.45
N CYS A 85 0.95 -4.37 0.01
CA CYS A 85 1.44 -3.21 -0.72
C CYS A 85 2.88 -2.90 -0.30
N THR A 86 3.80 -2.75 -1.23
CA THR A 86 5.20 -2.41 -0.92
C THR A 86 5.83 -1.63 -2.07
N ASN A 87 6.92 -0.90 -1.79
CA ASN A 87 7.78 -0.32 -2.83
C ASN A 87 8.91 -1.27 -3.23
N ASN A 88 9.12 -2.35 -2.48
CA ASN A 88 10.13 -3.35 -2.77
C ASN A 88 9.55 -4.77 -2.72
N PRO A 89 9.23 -5.41 -3.86
CA PRO A 89 8.58 -6.71 -3.85
C PRO A 89 9.42 -7.84 -3.25
N THR A 90 10.73 -7.64 -3.05
CA THR A 90 11.61 -8.64 -2.43
C THR A 90 11.43 -8.78 -0.91
N THR A 91 10.71 -7.86 -0.26
CA THR A 91 10.44 -7.92 1.19
C THR A 91 9.27 -8.84 1.53
N ILE A 92 8.47 -9.24 0.55
CA ILE A 92 7.33 -10.15 0.74
C ILE A 92 7.87 -11.59 0.59
N LYS A 93 8.12 -12.25 1.73
CA LYS A 93 8.53 -13.66 1.82
C LYS A 93 7.38 -14.57 2.21
#